data_AF-A0A481QR95-F1
#
_entry.id   AF-A0A481QR95-F1
#
_cell.length_a   1.000
_cell.length_b   1.000
_cell.length_c   1.000
_cell.angle_alpha   90.00
_cell.angle_beta   90.00
_cell.angle_gamma   90.00
#
_symmetry.space_group_name_H-M   'P 1'
#
loop_
_entity.id
_entity.type
_entity.pdbx_description
1 polymer ?
#
loop_
_entity_poly.entity_id
_entity_poly.type
_entity_poly.pdbx_seq_one_letter_code
_entity_poly.pdbx_strand_id
1 'polypeptide(L)'
;MEDFPLIFGVVMGVAPAFLILTLVKGHEPWRLTSLLAGVILIMEATLVLGMMSEFSSIFSFLKDRGTMTEEMIEHAQRNNSLWTIMFPAIVGAIGANYVTAWFQSKKP
;
A
#
# COMPACT_ATOMS: atom_id res chain seq x y z
N MET A 1 -19.60 1.49 -9.04
CA MET A 1 -18.91 1.55 -7.73
C MET A 1 -18.07 0.30 -7.46
N GLU A 2 -18.16 -0.78 -8.26
CA GLU A 2 -17.38 -2.01 -8.07
C GLU A 2 -15.86 -1.81 -8.11
N ASP A 3 -15.38 -0.85 -8.91
CA ASP A 3 -13.94 -0.59 -9.05
C ASP A 3 -13.38 0.35 -7.98
N PHE A 4 -14.20 0.87 -7.07
CA PHE A 4 -13.74 1.86 -6.09
C PHE A 4 -12.56 1.38 -5.23
N PRO A 5 -12.58 0.16 -4.65
CA PRO A 5 -11.46 -0.33 -3.83
C PRO A 5 -10.20 -0.54 -4.65
N LEU A 6 -10.35 -0.95 -5.91
CA LEU A 6 -9.25 -1.14 -6.85
C LEU A 6 -8.61 0.20 -7.23
N ILE A 7 -9.41 1.17 -7.66
CA ILE A 7 -8.94 2.53 -8.01
C ILE A 7 -8.27 3.16 -6.80
N PHE A 8 -8.86 3.01 -5.61
CA PHE A 8 -8.31 3.54 -4.38
C PHE A 8 -6.97 2.91 -4.03
N GLY A 9 -6.87 1.57 -4.07
CA GLY A 9 -5.60 0.86 -3.81
C GLY A 9 -4.51 1.24 -4.81
N VAL A 10 -4.87 1.46 -6.07
CA VAL A 10 -3.91 1.91 -7.10
C VAL A 10 -3.47 3.35 -6.87
N VAL A 11 -4.40 4.28 -6.62
CA VAL A 11 -4.09 5.71 -6.48
C VAL A 11 -3.40 6.04 -5.16
N MET A 12 -3.84 5.44 -4.06
CA MET A 12 -3.33 5.74 -2.72
C MET A 12 -2.19 4.82 -2.28
N GLY A 13 -1.99 3.68 -2.96
CA GLY A 13 -0.92 2.73 -2.65
C GLY A 13 0.07 2.57 -3.80
N VAL A 14 -0.37 2.08 -4.96
CA VAL A 14 0.60 1.71 -6.03
C VAL A 14 1.31 2.94 -6.61
N ALA A 15 0.58 4.02 -6.88
CA ALA A 15 1.14 5.21 -7.50
C ALA A 15 2.20 5.92 -6.63
N PRO A 16 1.97 6.22 -5.34
CA PRO A 16 2.99 6.83 -4.50
C PRO A 16 4.19 5.91 -4.26
N ALA A 17 3.99 4.61 -4.04
CA ALA A 17 5.07 3.64 -3.96
C ALA A 17 5.97 3.66 -5.21
N PHE A 18 5.35 3.69 -6.40
CA PHE A 18 6.08 3.77 -7.66
C PHE A 18 6.84 5.10 -7.82
N LEU A 19 6.25 6.22 -7.41
CA LEU A 19 6.93 7.52 -7.40
C LEU A 19 8.14 7.52 -6.47
N ILE A 20 8.03 6.98 -5.26
CA ILE A 20 9.16 6.87 -4.33
C ILE A 20 10.29 6.04 -4.96
N LEU A 21 9.96 4.89 -5.54
CA LEU A 21 10.93 3.99 -6.16
C LEU A 21 11.63 4.61 -7.37
N THR A 22 10.92 5.39 -8.18
CA THR A 22 11.53 6.09 -9.33
C THR A 22 12.48 7.21 -8.87
N LEU A 23 12.16 7.92 -7.78
CA LEU A 23 12.99 8.99 -7.23
C LEU A 23 14.30 8.51 -6.59
N VAL A 24 14.36 7.26 -6.12
CA VAL A 24 15.58 6.70 -5.50
C VAL A 24 16.33 5.72 -6.40
N LYS A 25 15.84 5.49 -7.61
CA LYS A 25 16.47 4.59 -8.57
C LYS A 25 17.90 5.07 -8.87
N GLY A 26 18.88 4.21 -8.64
CA GLY A 26 20.29 4.49 -8.90
C GLY A 26 21.00 5.28 -7.80
N HIS A 27 20.33 5.56 -6.68
CA HIS A 27 21.00 6.11 -5.50
C HIS A 27 21.86 5.04 -4.81
N GLU A 28 23.02 5.49 -4.32
CA GLU A 28 23.89 4.64 -3.51
C GLU A 28 23.17 4.19 -2.21
N PRO A 29 23.35 2.93 -1.78
CA PRO A 29 22.64 2.40 -0.60
C PRO A 29 22.90 3.16 0.70
N TRP A 30 24.08 3.77 0.89
CA TRP A 30 24.46 4.51 2.10
C TRP A 30 23.87 5.93 2.18
N ARG A 31 23.26 6.43 1.09
CA ARG A 31 22.68 7.77 1.09
C ARG A 31 21.43 7.81 1.96
N LEU A 32 21.26 8.93 2.67
CA LEU A 32 20.07 9.17 3.50
C LEU A 32 18.77 9.08 2.69
N THR A 33 18.79 9.44 1.41
CA THR A 33 17.64 9.31 0.51
C THR A 33 17.15 7.87 0.37
N SER A 34 18.06 6.90 0.33
CA SER A 34 17.74 5.46 0.26
C SER A 34 17.09 4.97 1.56
N LEU A 35 17.59 5.44 2.72
CA LEU A 35 16.98 5.14 4.02
C LEU A 35 15.56 5.73 4.12
N LEU A 36 15.42 7.01 3.75
CA LEU A 36 14.13 7.70 3.79
C LEU A 36 13.10 7.04 2.88
N ALA A 37 13.47 6.63 1.67
CA ALA A 37 12.57 5.88 0.80
C ALA A 37 12.12 4.55 1.44
N GLY A 38 13.04 3.81 2.06
CA GLY A 38 12.68 2.59 2.79
C GLY A 38 11.67 2.84 3.90
N VAL A 39 11.89 3.85 4.74
CA VAL A 39 10.98 4.22 5.83
C VAL A 39 9.63 4.69 5.28
N ILE A 40 9.61 5.53 4.24
CA ILE A 40 8.37 6.03 3.64
C ILE A 40 7.55 4.89 3.03
N LEU A 41 8.17 3.93 2.34
CA LEU A 41 7.47 2.76 1.79
C LEU A 41 6.84 1.89 2.90
N ILE A 42 7.53 1.71 4.04
CA ILE A 42 6.97 0.99 5.20
C ILE A 42 5.78 1.75 5.80
N MET A 43 5.89 3.08 5.93
CA MET A 43 4.79 3.91 6.43
C MET A 43 3.59 3.87 5.48
N GLU A 44 3.82 3.95 4.18
CA GLU A 44 2.79 3.84 3.14
C GLU A 44 2.09 2.48 3.19
N ALA A 45 2.85 1.38 3.27
CA ALA A 45 2.32 0.03 3.43
C ALA A 45 1.41 -0.08 4.66
N THR A 46 1.83 0.50 5.79
CA THR A 46 1.06 0.49 7.05
C THR A 46 -0.19 1.37 6.96
N LEU A 47 -0.09 2.52 6.30
CA LEU A 47 -1.21 3.43 6.08
C LEU A 47 -2.29 2.76 5.22
N VAL A 48 -1.90 2.17 4.09
CA VAL A 48 -2.84 1.47 3.20
C VAL A 48 -3.47 0.27 3.90
N LEU A 49 -2.71 -0.46 4.73
CA LEU A 49 -3.27 -1.53 5.57
C LEU A 49 -4.39 -1.03 6.48
N GLY A 50 -4.14 0.07 7.20
CA GLY A 50 -5.13 0.68 8.10
C GLY A 50 -6.38 1.12 7.34
N MET A 51 -6.21 1.78 6.20
CA MET A 51 -7.32 2.25 5.38
C MET A 51 -8.16 1.11 4.79
N MET A 52 -7.50 0.06 4.27
CA MET A 52 -8.19 -1.11 3.70
C MET A 52 -8.90 -1.94 4.77
N SER A 53 -8.40 -1.96 6.00
CA SER A 53 -9.08 -2.63 7.12
C SER A 53 -10.42 -1.95 7.45
N GLU A 54 -10.47 -0.62 7.37
CA GLU A 54 -11.69 0.16 7.62
C GLU A 54 -12.73 0.07 6.49
N PHE A 55 -12.32 -0.26 5.25
CA PHE A 55 -13.26 -0.36 4.12
C PHE A 55 -14.36 -1.42 4.30
N SER A 56 -14.10 -2.47 5.09
CA SER A 56 -15.11 -3.48 5.39
C SER A 56 -16.35 -2.89 6.08
N SER A 57 -16.15 -1.95 7.01
CA SER A 57 -17.25 -1.28 7.72
C SER A 57 -18.04 -0.37 6.79
N ILE A 58 -17.36 0.31 5.86
CA ILE A 58 -18.00 1.17 4.83
C ILE A 58 -18.92 0.34 3.93
N PHE A 59 -18.50 -0.86 3.50
CA PHE A 59 -19.36 -1.71 2.67
C PHE A 59 -20.61 -2.19 3.42
N SER A 60 -20.48 -2.53 4.71
CA SER A 60 -21.65 -2.89 5.53
C SER A 60 -22.64 -1.73 5.65
N PHE A 61 -22.16 -0.50 5.86
CA PHE A 61 -23.02 0.68 5.91
C PHE A 61 -23.72 0.97 4.57
N LEU A 62 -23.03 0.79 3.44
CA LEU A 62 -23.60 0.97 2.11
C LEU A 62 -24.64 -0.12 1.76
N LYS A 63 -24.50 -1.32 2.33
CA LYS A 63 -25.51 -2.38 2.28
C LYS A 63 -26.78 -1.95 2.98
N ASP A 64 -26.65 -1.49 4.23
CA ASP A 64 -27.80 -1.11 5.07
C ASP A 64 -28.59 0.06 4.48
N ARG A 65 -27.93 0.91 3.69
CA ARG A 65 -28.54 2.02 2.95
C ARG A 65 -29.23 1.60 1.63
N GLY A 66 -29.13 0.34 1.22
CA GLY A 66 -29.70 -0.17 -0.04
C GLY A 66 -29.00 0.33 -1.30
N THR A 67 -27.80 0.91 -1.16
CA THR A 67 -27.04 1.52 -2.27
C THR A 67 -26.21 0.54 -3.08
N MET A 68 -26.04 -0.69 -2.61
CA MET A 68 -25.30 -1.76 -3.29
C MET A 68 -26.05 -3.09 -3.19
N THR A 69 -25.96 -3.90 -4.24
CA THR A 69 -26.47 -5.28 -4.21
C THR A 69 -25.52 -6.19 -3.42
N GLU A 70 -26.00 -7.35 -2.97
CA GLU A 70 -25.17 -8.31 -2.22
C GLU A 70 -23.97 -8.81 -3.03
N GLU A 71 -24.16 -9.07 -4.32
CA GLU A 71 -23.10 -9.50 -5.25
C GLU A 71 -21.98 -8.45 -5.36
N MET A 72 -22.34 -7.15 -5.47
CA MET A 72 -21.36 -6.06 -5.52
C MET A 72 -20.55 -5.97 -4.22
N ILE A 73 -21.16 -6.24 -3.07
CA ILE A 73 -20.50 -6.21 -1.76
C ILE A 73 -19.56 -7.38 -1.60
N GLU A 74 -19.97 -8.60 -1.95
CA GLU A 74 -19.10 -9.78 -1.91
C GLU A 74 -17.86 -9.59 -2.78
N HIS A 75 -18.03 -9.06 -4.00
CA HIS A 75 -16.92 -8.77 -4.89
C HIS A 75 -15.98 -7.69 -4.32
N ALA A 76 -16.54 -6.59 -3.79
CA ALA A 76 -15.76 -5.52 -3.18
C ALA A 76 -14.99 -6.00 -1.93
N GLN A 77 -15.62 -6.80 -1.06
CA GLN A 77 -14.98 -7.36 0.13
C GLN A 77 -13.85 -8.33 -0.23
N ARG A 78 -14.07 -9.21 -1.22
CA ARG A 78 -13.03 -10.12 -1.70
C ARG A 78 -11.82 -9.35 -2.24
N ASN A 79 -12.04 -8.35 -3.09
CA ASN A 79 -10.96 -7.53 -3.62
C ASN A 79 -10.23 -6.74 -2.53
N ASN A 80 -10.98 -6.14 -1.60
CA ASN A 80 -10.41 -5.43 -0.46
C ASN A 80 -9.52 -6.35 0.39
N SER A 81 -9.96 -7.58 0.66
CA SER A 81 -9.19 -8.56 1.45
C SER A 81 -7.85 -8.92 0.80
N LEU A 82 -7.82 -9.09 -0.53
CA LEU A 82 -6.60 -9.33 -1.29
C LEU A 82 -5.64 -8.14 -1.18
N TRP A 83 -6.15 -6.91 -1.38
CA TRP A 83 -5.34 -5.70 -1.30
C TRP A 83 -4.78 -5.43 0.10
N THR A 84 -5.58 -5.71 1.14
CA THR A 84 -5.20 -5.58 2.55
C THR A 84 -3.97 -6.45 2.88
N ILE A 85 -3.80 -7.59 2.20
CA ILE A 85 -2.69 -8.52 2.45
C ILE A 85 -1.53 -8.27 1.47
N MET A 86 -1.81 -8.24 0.17
CA MET A 86 -0.79 -8.23 -0.87
C MET A 86 0.03 -6.94 -0.88
N PHE A 87 -0.64 -5.78 -0.77
CA PHE A 87 0.05 -4.51 -0.89
C PHE A 87 1.02 -4.27 0.27
N PRO A 88 0.62 -4.39 1.55
CA PRO A 88 1.55 -4.18 2.65
C PRO A 88 2.69 -5.20 2.67
N ALA A 89 2.44 -6.45 2.26
CA ALA A 89 3.48 -7.46 2.18
C ALA A 89 4.54 -7.10 1.12
N ILE A 90 4.14 -6.69 -0.08
CA ILE A 90 5.06 -6.37 -1.17
C ILE A 90 5.79 -5.05 -0.88
N VAL A 91 5.06 -3.97 -0.63
CA VAL A 91 5.64 -2.63 -0.46
C VAL A 91 6.43 -2.55 0.85
N GLY A 92 5.93 -3.17 1.92
CA GLY A 92 6.64 -3.26 3.18
C GLY A 92 7.95 -4.04 3.06
N ALA A 93 7.97 -5.16 2.32
CA ALA A 93 9.21 -5.92 2.08
C ALA A 93 10.22 -5.11 1.26
N ILE A 94 9.78 -4.38 0.24
CA ILE A 94 10.67 -3.49 -0.54
C ILE A 94 11.24 -2.40 0.37
N GLY A 95 10.41 -1.75 1.18
CA GLY A 95 10.86 -0.74 2.14
C GLY A 95 11.87 -1.29 3.15
N ALA A 96 11.61 -2.47 3.72
CA ALA A 96 12.52 -3.16 4.63
C ALA A 96 13.86 -3.50 3.97
N ASN A 97 13.85 -3.88 2.68
CA ASN A 97 15.08 -4.11 1.92
C ASN A 97 15.92 -2.84 1.78
N TYR A 98 15.31 -1.67 1.51
CA TYR A 98 16.04 -0.40 1.46
C TYR A 98 16.66 -0.03 2.81
N VAL A 99 15.90 -0.17 3.90
CA VAL A 99 16.40 0.08 5.26
C VAL A 99 17.57 -0.84 5.59
N THR A 100 17.42 -2.14 5.31
CA THR A 100 18.45 -3.15 5.56
C THR A 100 19.71 -2.86 4.73
N ALA A 101 19.56 -2.56 3.44
CA ALA A 101 20.67 -2.21 2.56
C ALA A 101 21.44 -0.98 3.06
N TRP A 102 20.73 0.02 3.60
CA TRP A 102 21.36 1.20 4.19
C TRP A 102 22.21 0.83 5.42
N PHE A 103 21.68 0.04 6.36
CA PHE A 103 22.45 -0.40 7.54
C PHE A 103 23.63 -1.30 7.21
N GLN A 104 23.52 -2.11 6.15
CA GLN A 104 24.60 -3.00 5.70
C GLN A 104 25.64 -2.29 4.83
N SER A 105 25.31 -1.11 4.30
CA SER A 105 26.21 -0.37 3.44
C SER A 105 27.41 0.19 4.21
N LYS A 106 28.59 0.06 3.63
CA LYS A 106 29.79 0.75 4.10
C LYS A 106 29.89 2.05 3.33
N LYS A 107 29.93 3.19 4.04
CA LYS A 107 30.26 4.47 3.40
C LYS A 107 31.67 4.36 2.80
N PRO A 108 31.89 4.91 1.59
CA PRO A 108 33.24 5.02 1.03
C PRO A 108 34.16 5.86 1.91
#